data_AF-A0A150PNS9-F1
#
_entry.id   AF-A0A150PNS9-F1
#
_cell.length_a   1.000
_cell.length_b   1.000
_cell.length_c   1.000
_cell.angle_alpha   90.00
_cell.angle_beta   90.00
_cell.angle_gamma   90.00
#
_symmetry.space_group_name_H-M   'P 1'
#
loop_
_entity.id
_entity.type
_entity.pdbx_description
1 polymer ?
#
loop_
_entity_poly.entity_id
_entity_poly.type
_entity_poly.pdbx_seq_one_letter_code
_entity_poly.pdbx_strand_id
1 'polypeptide(L)'
;MTSIVDFTQSPAIDKTAFPGARGGFHKTSSDWILTIRQAGAGAGHDYAWAFNLSDGIVSNATSKATAASLRCVRGNGEGEAPSSPAVAPPDQYTVVSPGEVMDNYTGLVWQQGYSPATMTWAEAESYCATLDLNDRAWRLPSIRELATLVDEAQVAPSIHRTMFPDTQYGARSNDWYWASHSAARNAPAAWALNFDDGFTGFNAGESGKWNHFTAAWVKCVR
;
A
#
# COMPACT_ATOMS: atom_id res chain seq x y z
N MET A 1 -3.00 -5.94 7.15
CA MET A 1 -1.84 -6.56 7.86
C MET A 1 -0.60 -5.66 8.04
N THR A 2 -0.71 -4.35 7.79
CA THR A 2 0.37 -3.34 7.89
C THR A 2 0.77 -2.98 9.33
N SER A 3 0.00 -3.39 10.33
CA SER A 3 0.15 -2.96 11.73
C SER A 3 1.45 -3.41 12.42
N ILE A 4 2.12 -4.43 11.91
CA ILE A 4 3.41 -4.92 12.45
C ILE A 4 4.62 -4.50 11.60
N VAL A 5 4.40 -3.72 10.53
CA VAL A 5 5.45 -3.26 9.62
C VAL A 5 5.86 -1.83 10.01
N ASP A 6 7.09 -1.71 10.47
CA ASP A 6 7.75 -0.44 10.74
C ASP A 6 8.60 -0.01 9.53
N PHE A 7 8.03 0.84 8.68
CA PHE A 7 8.69 1.34 7.48
C PHE A 7 9.83 2.34 7.75
N THR A 8 10.14 2.65 9.01
CA THR A 8 11.23 3.58 9.39
C THR A 8 12.51 2.88 9.79
N GLN A 9 12.49 1.55 9.88
CA GLN A 9 13.64 0.76 10.31
C GLN A 9 13.88 -0.45 9.39
N SER A 10 15.07 -1.03 9.49
CA SER A 10 15.44 -2.26 8.78
C SER A 10 16.09 -3.23 9.77
N PRO A 11 15.52 -4.43 10.01
CA PRO A 11 14.30 -4.97 9.39
C PRO A 11 13.05 -4.23 9.85
N ALA A 12 12.07 -4.09 8.98
CA ALA A 12 10.79 -3.43 9.19
C ALA A 12 9.87 -4.11 10.22
N ILE A 13 10.40 -4.95 11.11
CA ILE A 13 9.67 -5.51 12.26
C ILE A 13 10.33 -5.04 13.54
N ASP A 14 9.51 -4.57 14.48
CA ASP A 14 10.00 -4.17 15.81
C ASP A 14 10.56 -5.38 16.55
N LYS A 15 11.89 -5.47 16.66
CA LYS A 15 12.59 -6.54 17.36
C LYS A 15 12.48 -6.45 18.87
N THR A 16 12.09 -5.30 19.41
CA THR A 16 11.81 -5.12 20.84
C THR A 16 10.49 -5.79 21.18
N ALA A 17 9.45 -5.51 20.40
CA ALA A 17 8.15 -6.17 20.52
C ALA A 17 8.16 -7.64 20.06
N PHE A 18 9.01 -7.97 19.08
CA PHE A 18 9.16 -9.33 18.54
C PHE A 18 10.62 -9.82 18.61
N PRO A 19 11.11 -10.20 19.80
CA PRO A 19 12.45 -10.74 19.95
C PRO A 19 12.69 -11.95 19.05
N GLY A 20 13.82 -11.96 18.34
CA GLY A 20 14.19 -13.04 17.41
C GLY A 20 13.46 -13.02 16.06
N ALA A 21 12.63 -12.01 15.79
CA ALA A 21 12.01 -11.84 14.48
C ALA A 21 13.08 -11.73 13.37
N ARG A 22 12.88 -12.53 12.32
CA ARG A 22 13.70 -12.49 11.11
C ARG A 22 13.11 -11.48 10.13
N GLY A 23 13.99 -10.79 9.40
CA GLY A 23 13.57 -10.06 8.19
C GLY A 23 13.20 -11.03 7.07
N GLY A 24 12.97 -10.49 5.88
CA GLY A 24 12.72 -11.24 4.66
C GLY A 24 11.25 -11.54 4.43
N PHE A 25 10.97 -12.28 3.35
CA PHE A 25 9.62 -12.63 2.96
C PHE A 25 8.95 -13.57 3.96
N HIS A 26 7.76 -13.17 4.38
CA HIS A 26 6.83 -13.94 5.16
C HIS A 26 5.57 -14.15 4.35
N LYS A 27 5.16 -15.42 4.22
CA LYS A 27 3.89 -15.80 3.59
C LYS A 27 2.76 -15.74 4.61
N THR A 28 1.58 -15.40 4.11
CA THR A 28 0.32 -15.56 4.84
C THR A 28 -0.38 -16.83 4.39
N SER A 29 -1.39 -17.26 5.16
CA SER A 29 -2.32 -18.30 4.72
C SER A 29 -3.36 -17.82 3.72
N SER A 30 -3.46 -16.50 3.50
CA SER A 30 -4.45 -15.90 2.62
C SER A 30 -4.02 -16.01 1.16
N ASP A 31 -4.94 -16.48 0.34
CA ASP A 31 -4.76 -16.52 -1.10
C ASP A 31 -4.71 -15.11 -1.69
N TRP A 32 -3.93 -14.94 -2.75
CA TRP A 32 -3.92 -13.66 -3.48
C TRP A 32 -5.28 -13.38 -4.13
N ILE A 33 -5.73 -12.13 -4.13
CA ILE A 33 -7.11 -11.78 -4.52
C ILE A 33 -7.38 -12.17 -5.98
N LEU A 34 -6.35 -12.13 -6.84
CA LEU A 34 -6.42 -12.63 -8.21
C LEU A 34 -6.44 -14.17 -8.30
N THR A 35 -5.84 -14.88 -7.34
CA THR A 35 -5.97 -16.33 -7.18
C THR A 35 -7.39 -16.70 -6.75
N ILE A 36 -7.97 -15.97 -5.78
CA ILE A 36 -9.37 -16.16 -5.33
C ILE A 36 -10.34 -15.88 -6.48
N ARG A 37 -10.14 -14.77 -7.22
CA ARG A 37 -11.02 -14.34 -8.32
C ARG A 37 -10.73 -15.03 -9.67
N GLN A 38 -9.74 -15.93 -9.74
CA GLN A 38 -9.28 -16.60 -10.96
C GLN A 38 -8.97 -15.63 -12.12
N ALA A 39 -8.52 -14.42 -11.81
CA ALA A 39 -8.29 -13.36 -12.80
C ALA A 39 -6.78 -13.07 -12.90
N GLY A 40 -6.10 -13.62 -13.91
CA GLY A 40 -4.75 -13.18 -14.30
C GLY A 40 -3.57 -13.93 -13.68
N ALA A 41 -3.76 -14.81 -12.71
CA ALA A 41 -2.77 -15.83 -12.40
C ALA A 41 -3.01 -17.01 -13.36
N GLY A 42 -2.13 -17.20 -14.36
CA GLY A 42 -2.25 -18.32 -15.30
C GLY A 42 -2.53 -19.65 -14.58
N ALA A 43 -3.37 -20.49 -15.18
CA ALA A 43 -3.77 -21.77 -14.59
C ALA A 43 -2.54 -22.57 -14.10
N GLY A 44 -2.55 -23.03 -12.85
CA GLY A 44 -1.49 -23.88 -12.28
C GLY A 44 -0.47 -23.21 -11.36
N HIS A 45 -0.66 -21.93 -11.00
CA HIS A 45 0.18 -21.25 -10.02
C HIS A 45 -0.63 -20.70 -8.85
N ASP A 46 -0.57 -21.38 -7.71
CA ASP A 46 -1.13 -20.86 -6.47
C ASP A 46 -0.19 -19.79 -5.90
N TYR A 47 -0.70 -18.57 -5.72
CA TYR A 47 0.02 -17.50 -5.05
C TYR A 47 -0.62 -17.19 -3.70
N ALA A 48 0.21 -17.01 -2.69
CA ALA A 48 -0.21 -16.49 -1.39
C ALA A 48 0.16 -15.01 -1.29
N TRP A 49 -0.58 -14.27 -0.47
CA TRP A 49 -0.12 -12.96 0.00
C TRP A 49 1.18 -13.12 0.77
N ALA A 50 2.14 -12.26 0.49
CA ALA A 50 3.36 -12.13 1.26
C ALA A 50 3.74 -10.67 1.51
N PHE A 51 4.51 -10.51 2.58
CA PHE A 51 5.12 -9.26 2.98
C PHE A 51 6.60 -9.50 3.25
N ASN A 52 7.44 -8.48 3.06
CA ASN A 52 8.85 -8.56 3.35
C ASN A 52 9.16 -7.69 4.57
N LEU A 53 9.51 -8.35 5.67
CA LEU A 53 9.86 -7.68 6.92
C LEU A 53 11.29 -7.12 6.92
N SER A 54 12.08 -7.27 5.87
CA SER A 54 13.39 -6.59 5.78
C SER A 54 13.28 -5.13 5.40
N ASP A 55 12.39 -4.84 4.46
CA ASP A 55 12.29 -3.56 3.74
C ASP A 55 10.86 -2.98 3.75
N GLY A 56 9.86 -3.72 4.24
CA GLY A 56 8.50 -3.23 4.42
C GLY A 56 7.61 -3.38 3.20
N ILE A 57 8.01 -4.17 2.19
CA ILE A 57 7.13 -4.45 1.03
C ILE A 57 5.88 -5.21 1.50
N VAL A 58 4.70 -4.65 1.28
CA VAL A 58 3.38 -5.24 1.57
C VAL A 58 2.66 -5.55 0.26
N SER A 59 1.83 -6.59 0.29
CA SER A 59 0.98 -7.09 -0.81
C SER A 59 1.78 -7.58 -2.03
N ASN A 60 2.61 -8.61 -1.84
CA ASN A 60 3.26 -9.29 -2.96
C ASN A 60 2.66 -10.70 -3.18
N ALA A 61 2.52 -11.09 -4.45
CA ALA A 61 2.21 -12.45 -4.84
C ALA A 61 3.47 -13.32 -4.78
N THR A 62 3.48 -14.35 -3.95
CA THR A 62 4.57 -15.32 -3.92
C THR A 62 4.05 -16.72 -4.14
N SER A 63 4.75 -17.50 -4.98
CA SER A 63 4.35 -18.86 -5.32
C SER A 63 4.25 -19.71 -4.05
N LYS A 64 3.15 -20.44 -3.85
CA LYS A 64 3.01 -21.39 -2.73
C LYS A 64 4.03 -22.54 -2.80
N ALA A 65 4.65 -22.80 -3.96
CA ALA A 65 5.59 -23.89 -4.15
C ALA A 65 6.97 -23.67 -3.51
N THR A 66 7.33 -22.44 -3.15
CA THR A 66 8.63 -22.13 -2.52
C THR A 66 8.53 -22.09 -0.99
N ALA A 67 9.61 -22.39 -0.27
CA ALA A 67 9.63 -22.18 1.18
C ALA A 67 9.73 -20.68 1.51
N ALA A 68 9.03 -20.22 2.55
CA ALA A 68 9.22 -18.89 3.14
C ALA A 68 8.94 -18.91 4.64
N SER A 69 9.33 -17.85 5.34
CA SER A 69 8.98 -17.66 6.74
C SER A 69 7.46 -17.51 6.89
N LEU A 70 6.94 -17.93 8.03
CA LEU A 70 5.52 -17.80 8.38
C LEU A 70 5.42 -17.14 9.76
N ARG A 71 4.32 -16.44 10.01
CA ARG A 71 3.95 -15.98 11.34
C ARG A 71 2.51 -16.42 11.61
N CYS A 72 2.33 -17.25 12.63
CA CYS A 72 1.00 -17.65 13.05
C CYS A 72 0.29 -16.43 13.66
N VAL A 73 -0.92 -16.17 13.18
CA VAL A 73 -1.87 -15.24 13.79
C VAL A 73 -3.03 -16.07 14.34
N ARG A 74 -3.72 -15.55 15.34
CA ARG A 74 -5.01 -16.09 15.77
C ARG A 74 -6.02 -14.97 15.63
N GLY A 75 -7.07 -15.24 14.90
CA GLY A 75 -8.27 -14.42 14.87
C GLY A 75 -9.50 -15.32 14.92
N ASN A 76 -10.64 -14.69 15.24
CA ASN A 76 -11.94 -15.35 15.37
C ASN A 76 -13.02 -14.64 14.51
N GLY A 77 -12.61 -13.88 13.50
CA GLY A 77 -13.46 -12.95 12.73
C GLY A 77 -13.76 -13.42 11.30
N GLU A 78 -14.75 -12.78 10.68
CA GLU A 78 -15.05 -12.95 9.25
C GLU A 78 -13.88 -12.44 8.39
N GLY A 79 -13.64 -13.09 7.25
CA GLY A 79 -12.54 -12.72 6.33
C GLY A 79 -11.15 -13.23 6.74
N GLU A 80 -11.04 -14.00 7.82
CA GLU A 80 -9.76 -14.52 8.31
C GLU A 80 -9.44 -15.95 7.84
N ALA A 81 -10.39 -16.64 7.19
CA ALA A 81 -10.13 -17.96 6.63
C ALA A 81 -9.27 -17.87 5.35
N PRO A 82 -8.41 -18.87 5.04
CA PRO A 82 -7.46 -18.83 3.92
C PRO A 82 -8.03 -18.38 2.56
N SER A 83 -9.26 -18.79 2.26
CA SER A 83 -9.96 -18.51 1.00
C SER A 83 -11.09 -17.49 1.14
N SER A 84 -11.26 -16.88 2.33
CA SER A 84 -12.23 -15.80 2.51
C SER A 84 -11.62 -14.47 2.08
N PRO A 85 -12.35 -13.63 1.33
CA PRO A 85 -11.95 -12.25 1.11
C PRO A 85 -11.79 -11.52 2.44
N ALA A 86 -10.81 -10.60 2.52
CA ALA A 86 -10.74 -9.67 3.64
C ALA A 86 -12.05 -8.86 3.73
N VAL A 87 -12.40 -8.42 4.94
CA VAL A 87 -13.56 -7.57 5.19
C VAL A 87 -13.06 -6.16 5.48
N ALA A 88 -13.53 -5.19 4.70
CA ALA A 88 -13.26 -3.78 4.95
C ALA A 88 -13.82 -3.41 6.34
N PRO A 89 -13.06 -2.69 7.18
CA PRO A 89 -13.57 -2.30 8.48
C PRO A 89 -14.81 -1.40 8.35
N PRO A 90 -15.87 -1.63 9.16
CA PRO A 90 -17.06 -0.80 9.10
C PRO A 90 -16.75 0.64 9.52
N ASP A 91 -17.42 1.60 8.88
CA ASP A 91 -17.32 3.03 9.21
C ASP A 91 -15.88 3.57 9.23
N GLN A 92 -15.01 3.08 8.35
CA GLN A 92 -13.62 3.54 8.28
C GLN A 92 -13.49 5.02 7.91
N TYR A 93 -14.42 5.57 7.12
CA TYR A 93 -14.27 6.90 6.52
C TYR A 93 -15.45 7.82 6.80
N THR A 94 -15.13 9.08 7.06
CA THR A 94 -16.11 10.17 7.23
C THR A 94 -15.76 11.32 6.29
N VAL A 95 -16.71 11.77 5.46
CA VAL A 95 -16.54 13.03 4.70
C VAL A 95 -16.64 14.20 5.67
N VAL A 96 -15.56 14.97 5.83
CA VAL A 96 -15.49 16.08 6.81
C VAL A 96 -15.72 17.44 6.18
N SER A 97 -15.42 17.58 4.88
CA SER A 97 -15.66 18.75 4.03
C SER A 97 -15.73 18.30 2.57
N PRO A 98 -16.26 19.10 1.63
CA PRO A 98 -16.13 18.81 0.21
C PRO A 98 -14.66 18.58 -0.17
N GLY A 99 -14.38 17.42 -0.76
CA GLY A 99 -13.02 17.02 -1.15
C GLY A 99 -12.15 16.47 -0.03
N GLU A 100 -12.66 16.34 1.21
CA GLU A 100 -11.91 15.82 2.37
C GLU A 100 -12.59 14.63 3.03
N VAL A 101 -11.81 13.57 3.27
CA VAL A 101 -12.24 12.37 3.99
C VAL A 101 -11.29 12.11 5.16
N MET A 102 -11.85 11.95 6.35
CA MET A 102 -11.14 11.48 7.52
C MET A 102 -11.16 9.96 7.57
N ASP A 103 -9.99 9.36 7.77
CA ASP A 103 -9.84 7.96 8.16
C ASP A 103 -10.02 7.87 9.68
N ASN A 104 -11.12 7.27 10.12
CA ASN A 104 -11.53 7.21 11.52
C ASN A 104 -10.57 6.37 12.40
N TYR A 105 -9.74 5.50 11.82
CA TYR A 105 -8.75 4.73 12.58
C TYR A 105 -7.45 5.49 12.80
N THR A 106 -7.00 6.24 11.79
CA THR A 106 -5.73 6.97 11.86
C THR A 106 -5.91 8.41 12.34
N GLY A 107 -7.12 8.97 12.23
CA GLY A 107 -7.41 10.38 12.47
C GLY A 107 -6.88 11.32 11.38
N LEU A 108 -6.27 10.78 10.33
CA LEU A 108 -5.72 11.54 9.22
C LEU A 108 -6.83 12.01 8.30
N VAL A 109 -6.67 13.21 7.74
CA VAL A 109 -7.58 13.72 6.72
C VAL A 109 -6.89 13.69 5.36
N TRP A 110 -7.59 13.09 4.41
CA TRP A 110 -7.13 12.86 3.05
C TRP A 110 -7.91 13.71 2.07
N GLN A 111 -7.21 14.16 1.03
CA GLN A 111 -7.86 14.64 -0.18
C GLN A 111 -8.60 13.46 -0.83
N GLN A 112 -9.88 13.63 -1.16
CA GLN A 112 -10.65 12.60 -1.88
C GLN A 112 -10.10 12.36 -3.29
N GLY A 113 -9.74 13.45 -3.96
CA GLY A 113 -9.13 13.44 -5.28
C GLY A 113 -7.68 12.94 -5.29
N TYR A 114 -6.98 13.33 -6.35
CA TYR A 114 -5.58 13.03 -6.59
C TYR A 114 -5.01 14.11 -7.52
N SER A 115 -3.70 14.08 -7.77
CA SER A 115 -3.05 15.02 -8.70
C SER A 115 -3.69 14.98 -10.09
N PRO A 116 -3.77 16.13 -10.81
CA PRO A 116 -4.38 16.19 -12.14
C PRO A 116 -3.59 15.44 -13.21
N ALA A 117 -2.31 15.14 -12.95
CA ALA A 117 -1.43 14.33 -13.78
C ALA A 117 -0.39 13.63 -12.89
N THR A 118 0.36 12.70 -13.47
CA THR A 118 1.55 12.16 -12.83
C THR A 118 2.63 13.24 -12.72
N MET A 119 3.33 13.27 -11.59
CA MET A 119 4.34 14.28 -11.26
C MET A 119 5.65 13.61 -10.85
N THR A 120 6.78 14.30 -11.01
CA THR A 120 8.04 13.90 -10.36
C THR A 120 7.88 13.98 -8.83
N TRP A 121 8.76 13.32 -8.09
CA TRP A 121 8.68 13.32 -6.63
C TRP A 121 8.78 14.74 -6.03
N ALA A 122 9.68 15.58 -6.55
CA ALA A 122 9.83 16.97 -6.10
C ALA A 122 8.59 17.82 -6.43
N GLU A 123 7.97 17.60 -7.59
CA GLU A 123 6.70 18.23 -7.94
C GLU A 123 5.56 17.75 -7.05
N ALA A 124 5.55 16.48 -6.63
CA ALA A 124 4.56 15.93 -5.72
C ALA A 124 4.62 16.56 -4.32
N GLU A 125 5.83 16.78 -3.78
CA GLU A 125 6.01 17.51 -2.53
C GLU A 125 5.48 18.94 -2.64
N SER A 126 5.84 19.64 -3.73
CA SER A 126 5.39 21.01 -4.00
C SER A 126 3.87 21.07 -4.19
N TYR A 127 3.28 20.12 -4.91
CA TYR A 127 1.85 20.03 -5.14
C TYR A 127 1.08 19.94 -3.83
N CYS A 128 1.45 19.02 -2.94
CA CYS A 128 0.76 18.92 -1.66
C CYS A 128 1.02 20.16 -0.78
N ALA A 129 2.23 20.71 -0.75
CA ALA A 129 2.53 21.89 0.06
C ALA A 129 1.76 23.15 -0.38
N THR A 130 1.35 23.21 -1.65
CA THR A 130 0.64 24.36 -2.26
C THR A 130 -0.82 24.06 -2.59
N LEU A 131 -1.34 22.88 -2.23
CA LEU A 131 -2.72 22.51 -2.46
C LEU A 131 -3.65 23.42 -1.66
N ASP A 132 -4.38 24.28 -2.37
CA ASP A 132 -5.41 25.14 -1.79
C ASP A 132 -6.75 24.40 -1.74
N LEU A 133 -6.91 23.55 -0.74
CA LEU A 133 -8.16 22.84 -0.45
C LEU A 133 -8.60 23.18 0.98
N ASN A 134 -9.73 23.90 1.08
CA ASN A 134 -10.37 24.35 2.31
C ASN A 134 -9.44 25.12 3.28
N ASP A 135 -8.51 25.92 2.75
CA ASP A 135 -7.55 26.72 3.52
C ASP A 135 -6.72 25.88 4.52
N ARG A 136 -6.38 24.64 4.14
CA ARG A 136 -5.58 23.72 4.97
C ARG A 136 -4.17 23.54 4.42
N ALA A 137 -3.23 23.28 5.33
CA ALA A 137 -1.89 22.84 4.97
C ALA A 137 -1.91 21.33 4.71
N TRP A 138 -1.43 20.93 3.53
CA TRP A 138 -1.37 19.54 3.09
C TRP A 138 0.09 19.11 2.90
N ARG A 139 0.33 17.80 2.94
CA ARG A 139 1.65 17.21 2.70
C ARG A 139 1.57 15.91 1.93
N LEU A 140 2.71 15.53 1.37
CA LEU A 140 2.88 14.21 0.80
C LEU A 140 2.85 13.15 1.93
N PRO A 141 2.02 12.10 1.82
CA PRO A 141 1.90 11.06 2.83
C PRO A 141 3.16 10.20 2.89
N SER A 142 3.45 9.67 4.06
CA SER A 142 4.38 8.55 4.19
C SER A 142 3.83 7.27 3.56
N ILE A 143 4.71 6.30 3.28
CA ILE A 143 4.28 5.00 2.74
C ILE A 143 3.36 4.25 3.72
N ARG A 144 3.54 4.48 5.04
CA ARG A 144 2.65 3.96 6.09
C ARG A 144 1.23 4.48 5.93
N GLU A 145 1.11 5.79 5.77
CA GLU A 145 -0.18 6.46 5.66
C GLU A 145 -0.86 6.04 4.36
N LEU A 146 -0.16 6.01 3.22
CA LEU A 146 -0.76 5.52 1.97
C LEU A 146 -1.26 4.09 2.10
N ALA A 147 -0.50 3.22 2.79
CA ALA A 147 -0.88 1.84 2.97
C ALA A 147 -2.14 1.66 3.85
N THR A 148 -2.58 2.66 4.61
CA THR A 148 -3.87 2.59 5.35
C THR A 148 -5.08 2.82 4.46
N LEU A 149 -4.88 3.33 3.24
CA LEU A 149 -5.95 3.47 2.23
C LEU A 149 -6.22 2.18 1.46
N VAL A 150 -5.35 1.17 1.58
CA VAL A 150 -5.55 -0.11 0.89
C VAL A 150 -6.72 -0.86 1.51
N ASP A 151 -7.75 -1.07 0.69
CA ASP A 151 -8.85 -1.98 1.01
C ASP A 151 -8.52 -3.38 0.47
N GLU A 152 -8.06 -4.26 1.37
CA GLU A 152 -7.67 -5.64 1.04
C GLU A 152 -8.87 -6.49 0.54
N ALA A 153 -10.12 -6.03 0.70
CA ALA A 153 -11.33 -6.67 0.16
C ALA A 153 -11.52 -6.40 -1.35
N GLN A 154 -10.80 -5.40 -1.88
CA GLN A 154 -10.95 -4.89 -3.23
C GLN A 154 -9.68 -5.06 -4.06
N VAL A 155 -9.84 -5.07 -5.38
CA VAL A 155 -8.75 -5.12 -6.36
C VAL A 155 -9.19 -4.32 -7.57
N ALA A 156 -8.24 -3.63 -8.20
CA ALA A 156 -8.44 -2.83 -9.41
C ALA A 156 -9.66 -1.89 -9.36
N PRO A 157 -9.68 -0.86 -8.47
CA PRO A 157 -8.66 -0.56 -7.46
C PRO A 157 -8.97 -1.15 -6.08
N SER A 158 -7.93 -1.28 -5.26
CA SER A 158 -7.88 -1.76 -3.87
C SER A 158 -8.00 -0.59 -2.87
N ILE A 159 -9.07 0.18 -2.99
CA ILE A 159 -9.35 1.37 -2.16
C ILE A 159 -10.87 1.53 -2.01
N HIS A 160 -11.33 2.24 -0.98
CA HIS A 160 -12.75 2.56 -0.81
C HIS A 160 -13.26 3.52 -1.90
N ARG A 161 -13.80 2.97 -2.99
CA ARG A 161 -14.17 3.66 -4.24
C ARG A 161 -15.14 4.83 -4.09
N THR A 162 -16.03 4.79 -3.12
CA THR A 162 -16.97 5.90 -2.87
C THR A 162 -16.29 7.09 -2.17
N MET A 163 -15.26 6.82 -1.36
CA MET A 163 -14.58 7.86 -0.57
C MET A 163 -13.43 8.46 -1.37
N PHE A 164 -12.80 7.65 -2.22
CA PHE A 164 -11.72 8.03 -3.13
C PHE A 164 -12.10 7.72 -4.58
N PRO A 165 -13.09 8.44 -5.14
CA PRO A 165 -13.53 8.23 -6.52
C PRO A 165 -12.39 8.49 -7.50
N ASP A 166 -12.49 7.88 -8.68
CA ASP A 166 -11.59 8.09 -9.82
C ASP A 166 -10.09 7.78 -9.55
N THR A 167 -9.78 7.11 -8.43
CA THR A 167 -8.42 6.64 -8.14
C THR A 167 -7.88 5.86 -9.34
N GLN A 168 -6.73 6.30 -9.84
CA GLN A 168 -6.07 5.73 -11.02
C GLN A 168 -5.45 4.38 -10.66
N TYR A 169 -5.63 3.42 -11.55
CA TYR A 169 -5.16 2.05 -11.47
C TYR A 169 -5.06 1.50 -12.89
N GLY A 170 -4.26 0.48 -13.12
CA GLY A 170 -3.87 0.11 -14.48
C GLY A 170 -3.41 -1.34 -14.64
N ALA A 171 -3.09 -1.69 -15.88
CA ALA A 171 -2.60 -3.03 -16.16
C ALA A 171 -1.13 -3.16 -15.75
N ARG A 172 -0.86 -4.12 -14.85
CA ARG A 172 0.50 -4.52 -14.41
C ARG A 172 1.19 -3.54 -13.46
N SER A 173 0.49 -2.92 -12.51
CA SER A 173 1.13 -2.13 -11.45
C SER A 173 1.89 -0.91 -11.99
N ASN A 174 1.31 -0.23 -12.99
CA ASN A 174 1.93 0.93 -13.64
C ASN A 174 1.46 2.29 -13.07
N ASP A 175 0.34 2.33 -12.35
CA ASP A 175 -0.21 3.54 -11.74
C ASP A 175 0.19 3.65 -10.27
N TRP A 176 1.36 4.26 -10.06
CA TRP A 176 1.97 4.46 -8.74
C TRP A 176 1.50 5.76 -8.08
N TYR A 177 1.56 5.78 -6.75
CA TYR A 177 1.31 6.95 -5.90
C TYR A 177 2.52 7.23 -5.01
N TRP A 178 3.08 8.44 -5.09
CA TRP A 178 4.29 8.82 -4.35
C TRP A 178 4.10 8.87 -2.84
N ALA A 179 5.10 8.36 -2.11
CA ALA A 179 5.27 8.59 -0.68
C ALA A 179 6.42 9.55 -0.38
N SER A 180 6.36 10.22 0.78
CA SER A 180 7.35 11.20 1.27
C SER A 180 8.67 10.60 1.76
N HIS A 181 8.74 9.29 1.95
CA HIS A 181 9.97 8.65 2.45
C HIS A 181 10.98 8.44 1.33
N SER A 182 12.19 8.99 1.51
CA SER A 182 13.38 8.53 0.79
C SER A 182 13.78 7.14 1.33
N ALA A 183 14.07 6.18 0.45
CA ALA A 183 14.55 4.88 0.92
C ALA A 183 15.88 5.05 1.67
N ALA A 184 15.91 4.59 2.93
CA ALA A 184 17.01 4.76 3.88
C ALA A 184 18.40 4.28 3.41
N ARG A 185 18.51 3.59 2.28
CA ARG A 185 19.76 3.03 1.76
C ARG A 185 20.25 3.60 0.44
N ASN A 186 19.42 4.31 -0.33
CA ASN A 186 19.80 4.89 -1.63
C ASN A 186 18.91 6.10 -1.93
N ALA A 187 19.49 7.31 -1.89
CA ALA A 187 18.83 8.49 -2.40
C ALA A 187 18.82 8.47 -3.95
N PRO A 188 17.68 8.73 -4.63
CA PRO A 188 16.30 8.68 -4.14
C PRO A 188 15.58 7.49 -4.79
N ALA A 189 15.72 6.30 -4.22
CA ALA A 189 14.66 5.32 -4.37
C ALA A 189 13.47 5.81 -3.53
N ALA A 190 12.53 6.51 -4.15
CA ALA A 190 11.31 6.93 -3.49
C ALA A 190 10.34 5.74 -3.36
N TRP A 191 9.65 5.66 -2.22
CA TRP A 191 8.58 4.68 -2.01
C TRP A 191 7.30 5.11 -2.73
N ALA A 192 6.56 4.14 -3.21
CA ALA A 192 5.25 4.34 -3.79
C ALA A 192 4.34 3.14 -3.55
N LEU A 193 3.05 3.35 -3.76
CA LEU A 193 2.01 2.33 -3.69
C LEU A 193 1.21 2.36 -4.98
N ASN A 194 0.82 1.21 -5.53
CA ASN A 194 -0.22 1.18 -6.57
C ASN A 194 -1.50 0.57 -5.99
N PHE A 195 -2.64 1.08 -6.43
CA PHE A 195 -3.95 0.61 -5.98
C PHE A 195 -4.48 -0.55 -6.83
N ASP A 196 -3.69 -1.18 -7.72
CA ASP A 196 -4.17 -2.37 -8.42
C ASP A 196 -4.48 -3.49 -7.43
N ASP A 197 -3.56 -3.73 -6.50
CA ASP A 197 -3.67 -4.74 -5.44
C ASP A 197 -3.02 -4.31 -4.10
N GLY A 198 -2.69 -3.02 -3.97
CA GLY A 198 -2.12 -2.45 -2.75
C GLY A 198 -0.62 -2.67 -2.61
N PHE A 199 0.06 -3.03 -3.71
CA PHE A 199 1.49 -3.30 -3.72
C PHE A 199 2.32 -2.04 -3.41
N THR A 200 3.18 -2.13 -2.38
CA THR A 200 4.17 -1.09 -2.07
C THR A 200 5.51 -1.40 -2.73
N GLY A 201 6.07 -0.45 -3.48
CA GLY A 201 7.36 -0.58 -4.14
C GLY A 201 8.32 0.55 -3.78
N PHE A 202 9.61 0.29 -3.89
CA PHE A 202 10.64 1.33 -3.92
C PHE A 202 11.19 1.45 -5.34
N ASN A 203 11.39 2.67 -5.82
CA ASN A 203 11.91 2.92 -7.15
C ASN A 203 13.41 2.64 -7.23
N ALA A 204 13.84 1.48 -7.73
CA ALA A 204 15.25 1.09 -7.77
C ALA A 204 16.05 1.74 -8.93
N GLY A 205 15.54 2.82 -9.52
CA GLY A 205 16.12 3.48 -10.70
C GLY A 205 16.05 2.60 -11.94
N GLU A 206 16.76 2.98 -13.01
CA GLU A 206 16.74 2.29 -14.32
C GLU A 206 17.11 0.79 -14.24
N SER A 207 17.82 0.38 -13.20
CA SER A 207 18.18 -1.02 -12.95
C SER A 207 16.99 -1.89 -12.49
N GLY A 208 15.96 -1.27 -11.87
CA GLY A 208 14.74 -1.89 -11.37
C GLY A 208 13.63 -2.00 -12.41
N LYS A 209 13.92 -2.69 -13.52
CA LYS A 209 13.12 -2.66 -14.78
C LYS A 209 11.59 -2.75 -14.67
N TRP A 210 11.02 -3.34 -13.62
CA TRP A 210 9.57 -3.55 -13.48
C TRP A 210 8.88 -2.57 -12.52
N ASN A 211 9.62 -1.87 -11.65
CA ASN A 211 9.12 -0.90 -10.68
C ASN A 211 9.82 0.46 -10.79
N HIS A 212 10.42 0.74 -11.95
CA HIS A 212 11.01 2.03 -12.27
C HIS A 212 9.96 2.94 -12.93
N PHE A 213 9.82 4.14 -12.38
CA PHE A 213 8.96 5.19 -12.92
C PHE A 213 9.58 6.56 -12.61
N THR A 214 9.39 7.53 -13.49
CA THR A 214 9.93 8.89 -13.32
C THR A 214 8.87 9.88 -12.83
N ALA A 215 7.60 9.52 -12.97
CA ALA A 215 6.45 10.27 -12.50
C ALA A 215 5.40 9.31 -11.94
N ALA A 216 4.62 9.78 -10.97
CA ALA A 216 3.56 9.03 -10.31
C ALA A 216 2.42 9.96 -9.88
N TRP A 217 1.25 9.39 -9.60
CA TRP A 217 0.11 10.10 -9.04
C TRP A 217 0.37 10.53 -7.59
N VAL A 218 -0.43 11.46 -7.09
CA VAL A 218 -0.29 12.00 -5.74
C VAL A 218 -1.65 12.04 -5.05
N LYS A 219 -1.69 11.60 -3.79
CA LYS A 219 -2.79 11.89 -2.84
C LYS A 219 -2.18 12.62 -1.66
N CYS A 220 -2.77 13.75 -1.26
CA CYS A 220 -2.27 14.53 -0.14
C CYS A 220 -3.00 14.19 1.17
N VAL A 221 -2.28 14.32 2.28
CA VAL A 221 -2.77 14.06 3.64
C VAL A 221 -2.44 15.23 4.56
N ARG A 222 -3.17 15.37 5.66
CA ARG A 222 -2.87 16.27 6.77
C ARG A 222 -3.15 15.62 8.12
#